data_AF-A0A3L7X7T3-F1
#
_entry.id   AF-A0A3L7X7T3-F1
#
_cell.length_a   1.000
_cell.length_b   1.000
_cell.length_c   1.000
_cell.angle_alpha   90.00
_cell.angle_beta   90.00
_cell.angle_gamma   90.00
#
_symmetry.space_group_name_H-M   'P 1'
#
loop_
_entity.id
_entity.type
_entity.pdbx_description
1 polymer ?
#
loop_
_entity_poly.entity_id
_entity_poly.type
_entity_poly.pdbx_seq_one_letter_code
_entity_poly.pdbx_strand_id
1 'polypeptide(L)'
;MMHTQTPTPATKLRVPRSAWLILGSGLLLGVWVGRYMWDFAAGYNGALLLRAGLNPYSLQPLLNYPAGHVIAWVYPPLGLRLFLPFTLLPYAAAINVWLGLELLGAALLAWIWARHFWKFNLLTQPAAMLILCFGLNGALLWQLTTGNVGMVEEVLLWLALAALLQGSDFRFGGLLALAALLKVLPAFFLIAPLVAFAQPRWRAFGWGVACLAGVFALNPILFPAEWQQFRSMSTGGAAAGASAWQQVLDANLFQYERDTGADNTSAL
;
A
#
# COMPACT_ATOMS: atom_id res chain seq x y z
N MET A 1 18.10 -41.30 -47.01
CA MET A 1 18.73 -40.63 -45.85
C MET A 1 18.09 -39.25 -45.71
N MET A 2 17.14 -39.09 -44.79
CA MET A 2 16.56 -37.77 -44.47
C MET A 2 17.43 -37.14 -43.39
N HIS A 3 18.12 -36.04 -43.74
CA HIS A 3 18.80 -35.21 -42.76
C HIS A 3 17.76 -34.43 -41.95
N THR A 4 17.49 -34.88 -40.73
CA THR A 4 16.79 -34.08 -39.72
C THR A 4 17.72 -32.95 -39.28
N GLN A 5 17.45 -31.73 -39.76
CA GLN A 5 18.11 -30.54 -39.23
C GLN A 5 17.72 -30.38 -37.76
N THR A 6 18.72 -30.43 -36.87
CA THR A 6 18.54 -30.06 -35.46
C THR A 6 18.09 -28.60 -35.38
N PRO A 7 16.99 -28.29 -34.66
CA PRO A 7 16.51 -26.92 -34.55
C PRO A 7 17.57 -26.06 -33.86
N THR A 8 18.00 -25.00 -34.54
CA THR A 8 18.91 -23.99 -33.99
C THR A 8 18.27 -23.40 -32.73
N PRO A 9 18.93 -23.41 -31.57
CA PRO A 9 18.36 -22.83 -30.37
C PRO A 9 18.08 -21.34 -30.62
N ALA A 10 16.84 -20.91 -30.35
CA ALA A 10 16.44 -19.52 -30.52
C ALA A 10 17.44 -18.61 -29.81
N THR A 11 18.09 -17.74 -30.58
CA THR A 11 19.03 -16.75 -30.07
C THR A 11 18.28 -15.89 -29.06
N LYS A 12 18.64 -15.98 -27.77
CA LYS A 12 18.04 -15.15 -26.73
C LYS A 12 18.29 -13.69 -27.11
N LEU A 13 17.24 -12.98 -27.55
CA LEU A 13 17.31 -11.56 -27.84
C LEU A 13 17.86 -10.85 -26.59
N ARG A 14 19.06 -10.27 -26.70
CA ARG A 14 19.64 -9.47 -25.63
C ARG A 14 19.15 -8.05 -25.80
N VAL A 15 18.33 -7.61 -24.87
CA VAL A 15 17.84 -6.23 -24.83
C VAL A 15 18.99 -5.34 -24.32
N PRO A 16 19.32 -4.23 -25.00
CA PRO A 16 20.39 -3.35 -24.60
C PRO A 16 20.05 -2.65 -23.26
N ARG A 17 21.06 -2.45 -22.41
CA ARG A 17 20.91 -1.78 -21.09
C ARG A 17 20.31 -0.38 -21.20
N SER A 18 20.53 0.31 -22.32
CA SER A 18 19.95 1.63 -22.60
C SER A 18 18.42 1.62 -22.65
N ALA A 19 17.79 0.55 -23.14
CA ALA A 19 16.33 0.43 -23.18
C ALA A 19 15.74 0.41 -21.75
N TRP A 20 16.42 -0.25 -20.82
CA TRP A 20 16.04 -0.29 -19.40
C TRP A 20 16.19 1.07 -18.72
N LEU A 21 17.26 1.80 -19.04
CA LEU A 21 17.48 3.15 -18.52
C LEU A 21 16.42 4.13 -19.02
N ILE A 22 16.07 4.08 -20.31
CA ILE A 22 15.05 4.97 -20.88
C ILE A 22 13.67 4.69 -20.27
N LEU A 23 13.27 3.42 -20.18
CA LEU A 23 11.99 3.04 -19.58
C LEU A 23 11.95 3.40 -18.08
N GLY A 24 13.00 3.08 -17.33
CA GLY A 24 13.11 3.42 -15.90
C GLY A 24 13.05 4.92 -15.65
N SER A 25 13.79 5.72 -16.43
CA SER A 25 13.78 7.18 -16.31
C SER A 25 12.44 7.79 -16.70
N GLY A 26 11.78 7.29 -17.75
CA GLY A 26 10.45 7.75 -18.15
C GLY A 26 9.39 7.46 -17.07
N LEU A 27 9.48 6.30 -16.40
CA LEU A 27 8.62 5.93 -15.30
C LEU A 27 8.87 6.80 -14.06
N LEU A 28 10.14 7.01 -13.70
CA LEU A 28 10.51 7.90 -12.59
C LEU A 28 10.06 9.33 -12.86
N LEU A 29 10.16 9.82 -14.09
CA LEU A 29 9.62 11.12 -14.50
C LEU A 29 8.10 11.14 -14.41
N GLY A 30 7.40 10.10 -14.85
CA GLY A 30 5.94 10.00 -14.74
C GLY A 30 5.46 10.01 -13.28
N VAL A 31 6.14 9.27 -12.41
CA VAL A 31 5.90 9.27 -10.96
C VAL A 31 6.19 10.65 -10.37
N TRP A 32 7.31 11.25 -10.74
CA TRP A 32 7.75 12.53 -10.19
C TRP A 32 6.82 13.69 -10.60
N VAL A 33 6.43 13.74 -11.88
CA VAL A 33 5.54 14.78 -12.42
C VAL A 33 4.10 14.58 -11.95
N GLY A 34 3.64 13.34 -11.79
CA GLY A 34 2.30 13.01 -11.32
C GLY A 34 2.17 12.85 -9.81
N ARG A 35 3.16 13.31 -9.02
CA ARG A 35 3.21 13.08 -7.57
C ARG A 35 2.27 14.01 -6.82
N TYR A 36 1.16 13.47 -6.33
CA TYR A 36 0.23 14.19 -5.45
C TYR A 36 0.30 13.67 -4.01
N MET A 37 0.54 12.37 -3.83
CA MET A 37 0.74 11.70 -2.54
C MET A 37 -0.33 12.03 -1.47
N TRP A 38 -1.56 12.28 -1.91
CA TRP A 38 -2.65 12.66 -1.02
C TRP A 38 -3.04 11.55 -0.03
N ASP A 39 -2.88 10.26 -0.38
CA ASP A 39 -3.24 9.17 0.51
C ASP A 39 -2.25 9.04 1.68
N PHE A 40 -1.00 9.45 1.48
CA PHE A 40 -0.03 9.52 2.58
C PHE A 40 -0.44 10.53 3.64
N ALA A 41 -1.07 11.64 3.24
CA ALA A 41 -1.56 12.67 4.16
C ALA A 41 -2.54 12.10 5.20
N ALA A 42 -3.34 11.10 4.82
CA ALA A 42 -4.28 10.46 5.73
C ALA A 42 -3.57 9.81 6.94
N GLY A 43 -2.54 9.02 6.66
CA GLY A 43 -1.75 8.35 7.70
C GLY A 43 -0.93 9.35 8.52
N TYR A 44 -0.30 10.32 7.85
CA TYR A 44 0.55 11.32 8.49
C TYR A 44 -0.25 12.26 9.42
N ASN A 45 -1.35 12.84 8.92
CA ASN A 45 -2.20 13.73 9.72
C ASN A 45 -2.85 12.98 10.88
N GLY A 46 -3.36 11.77 10.65
CA GLY A 46 -3.90 10.95 11.73
C GLY A 46 -2.86 10.66 12.82
N ALA A 47 -1.62 10.37 12.43
CA ALA A 47 -0.53 10.12 13.37
C ALA A 47 -0.11 11.39 14.13
N LEU A 48 -0.15 12.57 13.49
CA LEU A 48 0.08 13.85 14.16
C LEU A 48 -0.99 14.13 15.22
N LEU A 49 -2.27 13.98 14.86
CA LEU A 49 -3.37 14.14 15.81
C LEU A 49 -3.22 13.18 16.99
N LEU A 50 -2.89 11.92 16.71
CA LEU A 50 -2.63 10.92 17.75
C LEU A 50 -1.48 11.35 18.68
N ARG A 51 -0.37 11.85 18.13
CA ARG A 51 0.78 12.35 18.91
C ARG A 51 0.43 13.59 19.74
N ALA A 52 -0.47 14.44 19.26
CA ALA A 52 -0.99 15.59 19.98
C ALA A 52 -2.05 15.24 21.05
N GLY A 53 -2.37 13.95 21.24
CA GLY A 53 -3.41 13.51 22.17
C GLY A 53 -4.84 13.83 21.69
N LEU A 54 -5.00 14.16 20.41
CA LEU A 54 -6.28 14.45 19.78
C LEU A 54 -6.87 13.17 19.14
N ASN A 55 -8.18 13.19 18.90
CA ASN A 55 -8.87 12.09 18.23
C ASN A 55 -8.51 12.04 16.73
N PRO A 56 -7.79 11.00 16.26
CA PRO A 56 -7.35 10.92 14.86
C PRO A 56 -8.48 10.55 13.87
N TYR A 57 -9.66 10.22 14.39
CA TYR A 57 -10.88 9.90 13.64
C TYR A 57 -11.90 11.06 13.65
N SER A 58 -11.53 12.23 14.16
CA SER A 58 -12.41 13.41 14.16
C SER A 58 -12.03 14.38 13.05
N LEU A 59 -13.04 14.88 12.32
CA LEU A 59 -12.83 15.83 11.23
C LEU A 59 -12.38 17.22 11.74
N GLN A 60 -12.91 17.69 12.87
CA GLN A 60 -12.62 19.05 13.36
C GLN A 60 -11.13 19.28 13.69
N PRO A 61 -10.46 18.41 14.46
CA PRO A 61 -9.01 18.52 14.66
C PRO A 61 -8.21 18.48 13.36
N LEU A 62 -8.63 17.66 12.40
CA LEU A 62 -7.97 17.53 11.09
C LEU A 62 -8.09 18.83 10.28
N LEU A 63 -9.25 19.48 10.28
CA LEU A 63 -9.47 20.75 9.58
C LEU A 63 -8.64 21.89 10.19
N ASN A 64 -8.43 21.87 11.50
CA ASN A 64 -7.68 22.92 12.21
C ASN A 64 -6.17 22.81 12.03
N TYR A 65 -5.64 21.59 11.80
CA TYR A 65 -4.20 21.34 11.75
C TYR A 65 -3.76 20.39 10.61
N PRO A 66 -4.07 20.70 9.33
CA PRO A 66 -3.60 19.88 8.22
C PRO A 66 -2.10 20.14 7.95
N ALA A 67 -1.29 19.09 7.93
CA ALA A 67 0.09 19.19 7.48
C ALA A 67 0.26 18.94 5.96
N GLY A 68 -0.77 18.36 5.34
CA GLY A 68 -0.92 18.13 3.90
C GLY A 68 -2.41 18.11 3.54
N HIS A 69 -2.80 17.37 2.51
CA HIS A 69 -4.22 17.23 2.14
C HIS A 69 -5.11 16.80 3.32
N VAL A 70 -6.30 17.38 3.41
CA VAL A 70 -7.31 17.04 4.41
C VAL A 70 -7.95 15.71 4.02
N ILE A 71 -7.34 14.62 4.46
CA ILE A 71 -7.85 13.26 4.30
C ILE A 71 -7.80 12.56 5.65
N ALA A 72 -8.92 11.95 6.04
CA ALA A 72 -9.04 11.26 7.32
C ALA A 72 -8.48 9.84 7.24
N TRP A 73 -7.87 9.39 8.33
CA TRP A 73 -7.54 7.98 8.50
C TRP A 73 -8.81 7.17 8.78
N VAL A 74 -9.07 6.14 7.97
CA VAL A 74 -10.32 5.34 8.02
C VAL A 74 -10.08 3.87 8.34
N TYR A 75 -8.88 3.51 8.79
CA TYR A 75 -8.50 2.12 9.08
C TYR A 75 -8.31 1.90 10.59
N PRO A 76 -8.13 0.65 11.06
CA PRO A 76 -7.97 0.36 12.49
C PRO A 76 -6.81 1.12 13.18
N PRO A 77 -6.93 1.39 14.50
CA PRO A 77 -5.94 2.17 15.26
C PRO A 77 -4.53 1.61 15.19
N LEU A 78 -4.37 0.29 15.24
CA LEU A 78 -3.06 -0.35 15.21
C LEU A 78 -2.31 -0.04 13.90
N GLY A 79 -3.02 0.03 12.76
CA GLY A 79 -2.44 0.42 11.47
C GLY A 79 -1.94 1.86 11.46
N LEU A 80 -2.64 2.79 12.14
CA LEU A 80 -2.25 4.20 12.21
C LEU A 80 -0.86 4.39 12.83
N ARG A 81 -0.50 3.54 13.80
CA ARG A 81 0.79 3.63 14.50
C ARG A 81 1.99 3.41 13.58
N LEU A 82 1.81 2.77 12.42
CA LEU A 82 2.84 2.67 11.39
C LEU A 82 3.34 4.05 10.93
N PHE A 83 2.48 5.07 11.00
CA PHE A 83 2.77 6.42 10.54
C PHE A 83 3.40 7.32 11.62
N LEU A 84 3.42 6.90 12.88
CA LEU A 84 4.01 7.70 13.98
C LEU A 84 5.47 8.10 13.74
N PRO A 85 6.38 7.21 13.28
CA PRO A 85 7.77 7.59 13.04
C PRO A 85 7.91 8.70 12.00
N PHE A 86 7.00 8.81 11.03
CA PHE A 86 7.06 9.83 9.99
C PHE A 86 6.76 11.22 10.55
N THR A 87 5.97 11.32 11.63
CA THR A 87 5.67 12.60 12.31
C THR A 87 6.89 13.22 12.99
N LEU A 88 8.01 12.50 13.09
CA LEU A 88 9.29 13.04 13.57
C LEU A 88 9.97 13.92 12.53
N LEU A 89 9.50 13.90 11.28
CA LEU A 89 9.99 14.68 10.16
C LEU A 89 8.94 15.71 9.76
N PRO A 90 9.32 16.88 9.22
CA PRO A 90 8.38 17.75 8.53
C PRO A 90 7.69 17.01 7.37
N TYR A 91 6.45 17.38 7.04
CA TYR A 91 5.64 16.68 6.03
C TYR A 91 6.38 16.50 4.69
N ALA A 92 7.05 17.55 4.21
CA ALA A 92 7.84 17.52 2.97
C ALA A 92 9.02 16.52 3.00
N ALA A 93 9.61 16.26 4.17
CA ALA A 93 10.63 15.22 4.32
C ALA A 93 9.97 13.83 4.47
N ALA A 94 8.91 13.71 5.27
CA ALA A 94 8.17 12.48 5.48
C ALA A 94 7.63 11.87 4.18
N ILE A 95 7.07 12.71 3.29
CA ILE A 95 6.54 12.28 2.00
C ILE A 95 7.63 11.76 1.05
N ASN A 96 8.86 12.28 1.14
CA ASN A 96 10.02 11.77 0.40
C ASN A 96 10.51 10.44 0.94
N VAL A 97 10.52 10.28 2.27
CA VAL A 97 10.84 8.99 2.90
C VAL A 97 9.79 7.94 2.52
N TRP A 98 8.51 8.30 2.53
CA TRP A 98 7.43 7.42 2.11
C TRP A 98 7.58 6.99 0.65
N LEU A 99 7.86 7.91 -0.27
CA LEU A 99 8.15 7.58 -1.66
C LEU A 99 9.32 6.59 -1.79
N GLY A 100 10.39 6.78 -1.01
CA GLY A 100 11.50 5.84 -0.97
C GLY A 100 11.08 4.43 -0.55
N LEU A 101 10.18 4.32 0.43
CA LEU A 101 9.61 3.04 0.86
C LEU A 101 8.71 2.43 -0.22
N GLU A 102 7.93 3.23 -0.95
CA GLU A 102 7.10 2.70 -2.03
C GLU A 102 7.92 2.21 -3.22
N LEU A 103 8.99 2.92 -3.57
CA LEU A 103 9.95 2.48 -4.60
C LEU A 103 10.63 1.17 -4.19
N LEU A 104 11.01 1.04 -2.91
CA LEU A 104 11.53 -0.21 -2.37
C LEU A 104 10.48 -1.32 -2.41
N GLY A 105 9.23 -1.01 -2.07
CA GLY A 105 8.10 -1.92 -2.18
C GLY A 105 7.89 -2.43 -3.61
N ALA A 106 7.92 -1.52 -4.59
CA ALA A 106 7.82 -1.86 -6.01
C ALA A 106 8.97 -2.78 -6.47
N ALA A 107 10.21 -2.49 -6.05
CA ALA A 107 11.36 -3.34 -6.33
C ALA A 107 11.22 -4.73 -5.69
N LEU A 108 10.71 -4.78 -4.45
CA LEU A 108 10.47 -6.03 -3.74
C LEU A 108 9.34 -6.84 -4.37
N LEU A 109 8.25 -6.21 -4.81
CA LEU A 109 7.17 -6.86 -5.56
C LEU A 109 7.69 -7.48 -6.86
N ALA A 110 8.47 -6.73 -7.64
CA ALA A 110 9.10 -7.25 -8.84
C ALA A 110 9.99 -8.47 -8.54
N TRP A 111 10.75 -8.42 -7.44
CA TRP A 111 11.58 -9.55 -6.99
C TRP A 111 10.74 -10.77 -6.55
N ILE A 112 9.71 -10.57 -5.73
CA ILE A 112 8.80 -11.65 -5.27
C ILE A 112 8.18 -12.36 -6.47
N TRP A 113 7.65 -11.58 -7.42
CA TRP A 113 7.06 -12.11 -8.63
C TRP A 113 8.08 -12.86 -9.47
N ALA A 114 9.27 -12.30 -9.70
CA ALA A 114 10.35 -12.97 -10.43
C ALA A 114 10.73 -14.32 -9.82
N ARG A 115 10.74 -14.39 -8.48
CA ARG A 115 11.24 -15.55 -7.75
C ARG A 115 10.21 -16.65 -7.58
N HIS A 116 8.93 -16.30 -7.43
CA HIS A 116 7.90 -17.22 -6.98
C HIS A 116 6.74 -17.41 -7.97
N PHE A 117 6.48 -16.45 -8.86
CA PHE A 117 5.26 -16.45 -9.67
C PHE A 117 5.52 -16.41 -11.18
N TRP A 118 6.59 -15.76 -11.64
CA TRP A 118 6.94 -15.71 -13.06
C TRP A 118 7.75 -16.91 -13.52
N LYS A 119 7.42 -17.37 -14.73
CA LYS A 119 8.15 -18.42 -15.45
C LYS A 119 9.15 -17.86 -16.47
N PHE A 120 9.23 -16.53 -16.63
CA PHE A 120 10.11 -15.86 -17.60
C PHE A 120 11.04 -14.84 -16.92
N ASN A 121 12.17 -14.54 -17.56
CA ASN A 121 13.24 -13.72 -16.99
C ASN A 121 13.02 -12.23 -17.30
N LEU A 122 12.68 -11.45 -16.26
CA LEU A 122 12.44 -10.00 -16.34
C LEU A 122 13.59 -9.22 -16.96
N LEU A 123 14.84 -9.55 -16.64
CA LEU A 123 16.03 -8.83 -17.11
C LEU A 123 16.23 -8.92 -18.63
N THR A 124 15.55 -9.87 -19.27
CA THR A 124 15.68 -10.14 -20.70
C THR A 124 14.47 -9.67 -21.52
N GLN A 125 13.41 -9.14 -20.90
CA GLN A 125 12.16 -8.82 -21.57
C GLN A 125 11.61 -7.43 -21.16
N PRO A 126 11.88 -6.34 -21.91
CA PRO A 126 11.43 -4.98 -21.57
C PRO A 126 9.91 -4.84 -21.57
N ALA A 127 9.19 -5.68 -22.32
CA ALA A 127 7.72 -5.76 -22.25
C ALA A 127 7.22 -6.10 -20.83
N ALA A 128 8.01 -6.83 -20.03
CA ALA A 128 7.64 -7.13 -18.65
C ALA A 128 7.66 -5.89 -17.76
N MET A 129 8.47 -4.88 -18.08
CA MET A 129 8.48 -3.59 -17.39
C MET A 129 7.21 -2.79 -17.72
N LEU A 130 6.76 -2.84 -18.97
CA LEU A 130 5.49 -2.25 -19.36
C LEU A 130 4.31 -2.95 -18.67
N ILE A 131 4.34 -4.28 -18.53
CA ILE A 131 3.33 -5.02 -17.76
C ILE A 131 3.41 -4.66 -16.27
N LEU A 132 4.60 -4.51 -15.70
CA LEU A 132 4.76 -4.10 -14.29
C LEU A 132 4.16 -2.72 -14.02
N CYS A 133 4.41 -1.76 -14.90
CA CYS A 133 4.05 -0.36 -14.66
C CYS A 133 2.66 0.02 -15.19
N PHE A 134 2.24 -0.57 -16.31
CA PHE A 134 0.97 -0.28 -16.98
C PHE A 134 0.00 -1.46 -16.97
N GLY A 135 0.43 -2.64 -16.55
CA GLY A 135 -0.47 -3.76 -16.31
C GLY A 135 -1.48 -3.42 -15.23
N LEU A 136 -2.64 -4.07 -15.31
CA LEU A 136 -3.78 -3.80 -14.43
C LEU A 136 -4.17 -2.31 -14.40
N ASN A 137 -4.18 -1.66 -15.57
CA ASN A 137 -4.56 -0.25 -15.74
C ASN A 137 -3.64 0.73 -14.99
N GLY A 138 -2.34 0.46 -14.95
CA GLY A 138 -1.38 1.36 -14.31
C GLY A 138 -1.42 1.35 -12.78
N ALA A 139 -1.86 0.24 -12.17
CA ALA A 139 -1.99 0.12 -10.71
C ALA A 139 -0.70 0.51 -9.96
N LEU A 140 0.46 0.06 -10.44
CA LEU A 140 1.75 0.43 -9.83
C LEU A 140 2.02 1.93 -9.92
N LEU A 141 1.75 2.54 -11.07
CA LEU A 141 1.91 3.98 -11.24
C LEU A 141 0.97 4.75 -10.30
N TRP A 142 -0.29 4.31 -10.19
CA TRP A 142 -1.27 4.88 -9.28
C TRP A 142 -0.82 4.81 -7.81
N GLN A 143 -0.27 3.67 -7.38
CA GLN A 143 0.24 3.55 -6.02
C GLN A 143 1.38 4.54 -5.75
N LEU A 144 2.34 4.63 -6.67
CA LEU A 144 3.50 5.52 -6.54
C LEU A 144 3.14 7.01 -6.60
N THR A 145 2.04 7.38 -7.25
CA THR A 145 1.60 8.79 -7.34
C THR A 145 0.70 9.20 -6.19
N THR A 146 -0.08 8.29 -5.61
CA THR A 146 -1.05 8.59 -4.55
C THR A 146 -0.49 8.45 -3.14
N GLY A 147 0.62 7.73 -2.94
CA GLY A 147 1.19 7.54 -1.60
C GLY A 147 0.39 6.58 -0.73
N ASN A 148 -0.33 5.65 -1.35
CA ASN A 148 -1.27 4.77 -0.66
C ASN A 148 -0.54 3.68 0.15
N VAL A 149 -1.01 3.43 1.37
CA VAL A 149 -0.54 2.30 2.22
C VAL A 149 -0.66 0.93 1.55
N GLY A 150 -1.43 0.85 0.46
CA GLY A 150 -1.59 -0.30 -0.41
C GLY A 150 -0.28 -0.88 -0.94
N MET A 151 0.79 -0.09 -1.13
CA MET A 151 2.09 -0.64 -1.52
C MET A 151 2.65 -1.62 -0.46
N VAL A 152 2.53 -1.26 0.82
CA VAL A 152 2.97 -2.12 1.94
C VAL A 152 2.06 -3.34 2.07
N GLU A 153 0.74 -3.13 1.92
CA GLU A 153 -0.26 -4.19 1.90
C GLU A 153 0.03 -5.23 0.80
N GLU A 154 0.28 -4.77 -0.43
CA GLU A 154 0.58 -5.63 -1.58
C GLU A 154 1.83 -6.47 -1.34
N VAL A 155 2.91 -5.86 -0.85
CA VAL A 155 4.14 -6.58 -0.49
C VAL A 155 3.84 -7.70 0.51
N LEU A 156 3.12 -7.38 1.60
CA LEU A 156 2.77 -8.36 2.62
C LEU A 156 1.89 -9.48 2.08
N LEU A 157 0.89 -9.15 1.26
CA LEU A 157 0.00 -10.11 0.63
C LEU A 157 0.76 -11.05 -0.31
N TRP A 158 1.62 -10.52 -1.18
CA TRP A 158 2.40 -11.33 -2.11
C TRP A 158 3.42 -12.22 -1.39
N LEU A 159 4.03 -11.73 -0.30
CA LEU A 159 4.85 -12.58 0.58
C LEU A 159 4.01 -13.67 1.28
N ALA A 160 2.78 -13.35 1.70
CA ALA A 160 1.88 -14.33 2.30
C ALA A 160 1.57 -15.46 1.30
N LEU A 161 1.19 -15.11 0.07
CA LEU A 161 0.92 -16.09 -0.99
C LEU A 161 2.18 -16.91 -1.34
N ALA A 162 3.35 -16.27 -1.38
CA ALA A 162 4.61 -16.99 -1.59
C ALA A 162 4.90 -17.97 -0.45
N ALA A 163 4.64 -17.60 0.81
CA ALA A 163 4.79 -18.49 1.96
C ALA A 163 3.80 -19.66 1.92
N LEU A 164 2.56 -19.41 1.48
CA LEU A 164 1.56 -20.45 1.28
C LEU A 164 2.04 -21.47 0.24
N LEU A 165 2.52 -21.01 -0.92
CA LEU A 165 3.07 -21.87 -1.97
C LEU A 165 4.28 -22.70 -1.49
N GLN A 166 5.09 -22.14 -0.59
CA GLN A 166 6.27 -22.81 -0.01
C GLN A 166 5.96 -23.78 1.14
N GLY A 167 4.69 -23.95 1.53
CA GLY A 167 4.35 -24.86 2.62
C GLY A 167 4.38 -24.23 4.03
N SER A 168 4.68 -22.94 4.15
CA SER A 168 4.88 -22.27 5.43
C SER A 168 3.59 -21.63 5.97
N ASP A 169 2.70 -22.46 6.51
CA ASP A 169 1.36 -22.10 6.98
C ASP A 169 1.31 -20.91 7.96
N PHE A 170 2.19 -20.89 8.97
CA PHE A 170 2.23 -19.81 9.98
C PHE A 170 2.62 -18.46 9.36
N ARG A 171 3.64 -18.45 8.50
CA ARG A 171 4.09 -17.22 7.82
C ARG A 171 3.01 -16.67 6.90
N PHE A 172 2.31 -17.54 6.18
CA PHE A 172 1.12 -17.13 5.40
C PHE A 172 0.11 -16.41 6.30
N GLY A 173 -0.29 -17.03 7.41
CA GLY A 173 -1.29 -16.44 8.31
C GLY A 173 -0.84 -15.12 8.93
N GLY A 174 0.41 -15.03 9.39
CA GLY A 174 0.96 -13.80 9.98
C GLY A 174 1.04 -12.64 8.97
N LEU A 175 1.58 -12.88 7.77
CA LEU A 175 1.71 -11.86 6.73
C LEU A 175 0.34 -11.42 6.19
N LEU A 176 -0.59 -12.36 6.01
CA LEU A 176 -1.97 -12.07 5.61
C LEU A 176 -2.67 -11.18 6.65
N ALA A 177 -2.51 -11.48 7.93
CA ALA A 177 -3.11 -10.69 9.01
C ALA A 177 -2.54 -9.27 9.07
N LEU A 178 -1.23 -9.10 8.84
CA LEU A 178 -0.59 -7.78 8.76
C LEU A 178 -1.06 -6.99 7.54
N ALA A 179 -1.24 -7.63 6.38
CA ALA A 179 -1.83 -6.97 5.21
C ALA A 179 -3.27 -6.52 5.49
N ALA A 180 -4.07 -7.42 6.10
CA ALA A 180 -5.46 -7.19 6.44
C ALA A 180 -5.68 -6.05 7.46
N LEU A 181 -4.67 -5.79 8.28
CA LEU A 181 -4.67 -4.67 9.23
C LEU A 181 -4.65 -3.31 8.52
N LEU A 182 -3.94 -3.22 7.40
CA LEU A 182 -3.80 -1.99 6.62
C LEU A 182 -5.02 -1.76 5.73
N LYS A 183 -5.52 -2.81 5.09
CA LYS A 183 -6.82 -2.84 4.41
C LYS A 183 -7.48 -4.20 4.62
N VAL A 184 -8.77 -4.22 4.88
CA VAL A 184 -9.49 -5.47 5.18
C VAL A 184 -9.54 -6.44 4.00
N LEU A 185 -9.49 -5.94 2.76
CA LEU A 185 -9.67 -6.73 1.55
C LEU A 185 -8.73 -7.96 1.44
N PRO A 186 -7.41 -7.85 1.70
CA PRO A 186 -6.52 -9.00 1.84
C PRO A 186 -7.06 -10.18 2.63
N ALA A 187 -7.85 -9.97 3.69
CA ALA A 187 -8.41 -11.06 4.49
C ALA A 187 -9.25 -12.06 3.66
N PHE A 188 -9.76 -11.65 2.49
CA PHE A 188 -10.44 -12.55 1.56
C PHE A 188 -9.55 -13.71 1.11
N PHE A 189 -8.23 -13.52 1.00
CA PHE A 189 -7.28 -14.58 0.64
C PHE A 189 -7.12 -15.67 1.71
N LEU A 190 -7.79 -15.53 2.86
CA LEU A 190 -7.92 -16.61 3.84
C LEU A 190 -8.55 -17.87 3.23
N ILE A 191 -9.40 -17.74 2.21
CA ILE A 191 -10.02 -18.90 1.53
C ILE A 191 -9.05 -19.66 0.63
N ALA A 192 -7.94 -19.02 0.22
CA ALA A 192 -7.02 -19.58 -0.78
C ALA A 192 -6.48 -20.99 -0.41
N PRO A 193 -6.08 -21.29 0.84
CA PRO A 193 -5.63 -22.62 1.21
C PRO A 193 -6.69 -23.71 1.05
N LEU A 194 -7.97 -23.36 1.05
CA LEU A 194 -9.08 -24.32 0.95
C LEU A 194 -9.43 -24.65 -0.50
N VAL A 195 -9.30 -23.67 -1.40
CA VAL A 195 -9.82 -23.77 -2.79
C VAL A 195 -8.73 -23.84 -3.86
N ALA A 196 -7.53 -23.34 -3.60
CA ALA A 196 -6.47 -23.22 -4.61
C ALA A 196 -5.56 -24.47 -4.72
N PHE A 197 -5.79 -25.49 -3.90
CA PHE A 197 -4.99 -26.71 -3.85
C PHE A 197 -5.86 -27.94 -4.09
N ALA A 198 -5.28 -29.01 -4.65
CA ALA A 198 -5.98 -30.27 -4.90
C ALA A 198 -6.54 -30.91 -3.62
N GLN A 199 -5.90 -30.65 -2.48
CA GLN A 199 -6.39 -31.03 -1.16
C GLN A 199 -6.44 -29.77 -0.27
N PRO A 200 -7.55 -29.51 0.44
CA PRO A 200 -7.67 -28.35 1.32
C PRO A 200 -6.59 -28.32 2.40
N ARG A 201 -5.96 -27.17 2.57
CA ARG A 201 -4.88 -26.95 3.55
C ARG A 201 -5.42 -26.29 4.81
N TRP A 202 -6.14 -27.07 5.61
CA TRP A 202 -6.78 -26.62 6.85
C TRP A 202 -5.83 -26.00 7.88
N ARG A 203 -4.58 -26.45 7.94
CA ARG A 203 -3.57 -25.87 8.85
C ARG A 203 -3.23 -24.43 8.49
N ALA A 204 -3.03 -24.12 7.20
CA ALA A 204 -2.82 -22.76 6.72
C ALA A 204 -4.05 -21.87 6.96
N PHE A 205 -5.24 -22.40 6.70
CA PHE A 205 -6.50 -21.70 7.01
C PHE A 205 -6.60 -21.39 8.52
N GLY A 206 -6.38 -22.38 9.38
CA GLY A 206 -6.42 -22.23 10.83
C GLY A 206 -5.43 -21.18 11.36
N TRP A 207 -4.19 -21.20 10.86
CA TRP A 207 -3.21 -20.16 11.19
C TRP A 207 -3.63 -18.78 10.69
N GLY A 208 -4.19 -18.69 9.49
CA GLY A 208 -4.74 -17.43 8.97
C GLY A 208 -5.84 -16.86 9.86
N VAL A 209 -6.81 -17.69 10.28
CA VAL A 209 -7.88 -17.28 11.21
C VAL A 209 -7.28 -16.81 12.53
N ALA A 210 -6.38 -17.60 13.13
CA ALA A 210 -5.79 -17.29 14.42
C ALA A 210 -5.00 -15.97 14.41
N CYS A 211 -4.16 -15.75 13.39
CA CYS A 211 -3.38 -14.52 13.24
C CYS A 211 -4.27 -13.31 12.98
N LEU A 212 -5.30 -13.44 12.12
CA LEU A 212 -6.26 -12.36 11.87
C LEU A 212 -7.01 -11.98 13.14
N ALA A 213 -7.60 -12.97 13.82
CA ALA A 213 -8.31 -12.73 15.08
C ALA A 213 -7.40 -12.07 16.12
N GLY A 214 -6.15 -12.55 16.25
CA GLY A 214 -5.16 -11.96 17.14
C GLY A 214 -4.87 -10.49 16.82
N VAL A 215 -4.47 -10.18 15.58
CA VAL A 215 -4.12 -8.81 15.18
C VAL A 215 -5.31 -7.85 15.32
N PHE A 216 -6.51 -8.27 14.95
CA PHE A 216 -7.69 -7.43 15.11
C PHE A 216 -8.07 -7.26 16.58
N ALA A 217 -7.95 -8.29 17.42
CA ALA A 217 -8.20 -8.19 18.86
C ALA A 217 -7.23 -7.25 19.58
N LEU A 218 -6.00 -7.08 19.09
CA LEU A 218 -5.06 -6.11 19.66
C LEU A 218 -5.57 -4.67 19.60
N ASN A 219 -6.42 -4.31 18.63
CA ASN A 219 -6.95 -2.95 18.51
C ASN A 219 -7.77 -2.52 19.74
N PRO A 220 -8.88 -3.20 20.10
CA PRO A 220 -9.64 -2.86 21.31
C PRO A 220 -8.89 -3.10 22.61
N ILE A 221 -7.95 -4.07 22.65
CA ILE A 221 -7.19 -4.41 23.87
C ILE A 221 -6.18 -3.32 24.19
N LEU A 222 -5.39 -2.90 23.20
CA LEU A 222 -4.31 -1.93 23.40
C LEU A 222 -4.78 -0.48 23.28
N PHE A 223 -5.80 -0.22 22.44
CA PHE A 223 -6.24 1.13 22.06
C PHE A 223 -7.77 1.28 22.19
N PRO A 224 -8.33 1.09 23.40
CA PRO A 224 -9.77 1.03 23.60
C PRO A 224 -10.49 2.33 23.21
N ALA A 225 -9.89 3.50 23.48
CA ALA A 225 -10.48 4.80 23.17
C ALA A 225 -10.53 5.04 21.65
N GLU A 226 -9.41 4.85 20.96
CA GLU A 226 -9.31 5.02 19.51
C GLU A 226 -10.13 3.98 18.76
N TRP A 227 -10.25 2.75 19.30
CA TRP A 227 -11.13 1.73 18.74
C TRP A 227 -12.60 2.13 18.83
N GLN A 228 -13.03 2.73 19.94
CA GLN A 228 -14.40 3.26 20.05
C GLN A 228 -14.64 4.38 19.03
N GLN A 229 -13.68 5.29 18.86
CA GLN A 229 -13.75 6.37 17.88
C GLN A 229 -13.83 5.83 16.44
N PHE A 230 -12.94 4.90 16.07
CA PHE A 230 -12.96 4.21 14.78
C PHE A 230 -14.30 3.51 14.49
N ARG A 231 -14.85 2.81 15.49
CA ARG A 231 -16.18 2.18 15.36
C ARG A 231 -17.27 3.22 15.15
N SER A 232 -17.25 4.31 15.91
CA SER A 232 -18.24 5.38 15.76
C SER A 232 -18.22 6.03 14.37
N MET A 233 -17.03 6.18 13.77
CA MET A 233 -16.88 6.65 12.39
C MET A 233 -17.42 5.62 11.38
N SER A 234 -17.06 4.34 11.51
CA SER A 234 -17.48 3.31 10.56
C SER A 234 -18.98 2.99 10.64
N THR A 235 -19.61 3.10 11.81
CA THR A 235 -21.07 2.99 11.96
C THR A 235 -21.82 4.29 11.67
N GLY A 236 -21.19 5.45 11.91
CA GLY A 236 -21.77 6.78 11.73
C GLY A 236 -21.52 7.42 10.37
N GLY A 237 -20.56 6.92 9.58
CA GLY A 237 -20.24 7.41 8.23
C GLY A 237 -21.34 7.17 7.21
N ALA A 238 -22.24 6.21 7.47
CA ALA A 238 -23.49 6.06 6.72
C ALA A 238 -24.52 7.16 7.04
N ALA A 239 -24.35 7.89 8.15
CA ALA A 239 -25.25 8.96 8.62
C ALA A 239 -24.68 10.38 8.44
N ALA A 240 -23.36 10.53 8.30
CA ALA A 240 -22.71 11.81 8.00
C ALA A 240 -22.88 12.14 6.51
N GLY A 241 -24.00 12.77 6.17
CA GLY A 241 -24.38 13.14 4.80
C GLY A 241 -23.44 14.13 4.08
N ALA A 242 -23.90 14.63 2.94
CA ALA A 242 -23.16 15.48 1.99
C ALA A 242 -22.39 16.68 2.59
N SER A 243 -22.75 17.16 3.79
CA SER A 243 -22.10 18.29 4.47
C SER A 243 -20.66 18.01 4.92
N ALA A 244 -20.34 16.79 5.35
CA ALA A 244 -18.97 16.44 5.77
C ALA A 244 -18.02 16.34 4.57
N TRP A 245 -18.50 15.75 3.47
CA TRP A 245 -17.75 15.70 2.21
C TRP A 245 -17.54 17.09 1.61
N GLN A 246 -18.53 17.97 1.67
CA GLN A 246 -18.38 19.35 1.21
C GLN A 246 -17.29 20.10 2.00
N GLN A 247 -17.26 19.96 3.33
CA GLN A 247 -16.21 20.57 4.16
C GLN A 247 -14.80 20.09 3.80
N VAL A 248 -14.65 18.80 3.49
CA VAL A 248 -13.36 18.23 3.05
C VAL A 248 -12.97 18.76 1.66
N LEU A 249 -13.94 18.86 0.73
CA LEU A 249 -13.71 19.42 -0.59
C LEU A 249 -13.30 20.88 -0.51
N ASP A 250 -14.06 21.70 0.22
CA ASP A 250 -13.78 23.12 0.42
C ASP A 250 -12.38 23.29 1.03
N ALA A 251 -12.05 22.55 2.09
CA ALA A 251 -10.75 22.65 2.75
C ALA A 251 -9.57 22.30 1.82
N ASN A 252 -9.72 21.28 0.95
CA ASN A 252 -8.70 20.90 -0.01
C ASN A 252 -8.61 21.86 -1.21
N LEU A 253 -9.74 22.42 -1.68
CA LEU A 253 -9.78 23.44 -2.74
C LEU A 253 -8.96 24.68 -2.34
N PHE A 254 -9.16 25.18 -1.11
CA PHE A 254 -8.40 26.32 -0.57
C PHE A 254 -6.95 25.99 -0.20
N GLN A 255 -6.56 24.71 -0.19
CA GLN A 255 -5.17 24.30 0.02
C GLN A 255 -4.38 24.37 -1.29
N TYR A 256 -5.00 24.00 -2.42
CA TYR A 256 -4.41 24.16 -3.75
C TYR A 256 -4.09 25.63 -4.09
N GLU A 257 -4.93 26.56 -3.63
CA GLU A 257 -4.70 28.01 -3.74
C GLU A 257 -3.57 28.51 -2.82
N ARG A 258 -3.32 27.86 -1.68
CA ARG A 258 -2.24 28.23 -0.74
C ARG A 258 -0.88 27.67 -1.15
N ASP A 259 -0.82 26.47 -1.69
CA ASP A 259 0.42 25.82 -2.14
C ASP A 259 1.01 26.50 -3.39
N THR A 260 0.25 27.38 -4.06
CA THR A 260 0.76 28.28 -5.11
C THR A 260 1.34 29.59 -4.58
N GLY A 261 1.39 29.80 -3.24
CA GLY A 261 1.79 31.09 -2.67
C GLY A 261 2.32 31.19 -1.23
N ALA A 262 2.43 30.15 -0.39
CA ALA A 262 2.98 30.34 0.96
C ALA A 262 3.62 29.08 1.62
N ASP A 263 4.72 29.32 2.34
CA ASP A 263 5.42 28.37 3.22
C ASP A 263 4.49 27.75 4.28
N ASN A 264 4.21 26.45 4.16
CA ASN A 264 3.47 25.69 5.15
C ASN A 264 4.33 25.43 6.41
N THR A 265 4.14 26.27 7.44
CA THR A 265 4.72 26.12 8.78
C THR A 265 3.69 25.55 9.76
N SER A 266 3.18 24.35 9.49
CA SER A 266 2.37 23.62 10.48
C SER A 266 3.29 23.05 11.57
N ALA A 267 3.57 23.86 12.58
CA ALA A 267 4.26 23.45 13.81
C ALA A 267 3.23 23.05 14.87
N LEU A 268 3.01 21.74 15.02
CA LEU A 268 2.52 21.10 16.24
C LEU A 268 3.68 20.28 16.84
#